data_AF-A0A7J6FQ83-F1
#
_entry.id   AF-A0A7J6FQ83-F1
#
_cell.length_a   1.000
_cell.length_b   1.000
_cell.length_c   1.000
_cell.angle_alpha   90.00
_cell.angle_beta   90.00
_cell.angle_gamma   90.00
#
_symmetry.space_group_name_H-M   'P 1'
#
loop_
_entity.id
_entity.type
_entity.pdbx_description
1 polymer ?
#
loop_
_entity_poly.entity_id
_entity_poly.type
_entity_poly.pdbx_seq_one_letter_code
_entity_poly.pdbx_strand_id
1 'polypeptide(L)'
;MGEDLFWAIRGGGGENFGIIAAWKIRLVAVPSMSTIFSNKKNMEIHELVKLVNKWQNIAYMYEKELLLFTHFITRNITDNQGKNKTTIHSYFSSIFHGGVDSLVDLMNKSFPELGIKKTDCKQLSWIDTIIFYSGLVNYNTTNFKKELLLDRSEDVGVGMFVFYPYGGIMDEISESAIPFPHRAGIMYEIWYIASWEKQEDNEKHINWIQNVYNFTTPYVSQNPRMAYLNYRDLDLGKTNFESPNNYTQARIWGEKYFGKKFNRLVKVKTKVDPDNFFRNEQSIPPLPLRHH
;
A
#
# COMPACT_ATOMS: atom_id res chain seq x y z
N MET A 1 -22.62 -14.82 17.87
CA MET A 1 -21.32 -14.20 18.22
C MET A 1 -20.18 -14.71 17.36
N GLY A 2 -20.18 -15.99 16.95
CA GLY A 2 -19.18 -16.53 16.02
C GLY A 2 -18.97 -15.66 14.78
N GLU A 3 -20.04 -15.31 14.06
CA GLU A 3 -19.93 -14.51 12.83
C GLU A 3 -19.49 -13.05 13.04
N ASP A 4 -19.88 -12.40 14.14
CA ASP A 4 -19.48 -11.01 14.41
C ASP A 4 -17.99 -10.91 14.78
N LEU A 5 -17.51 -11.81 15.63
CA LEU A 5 -16.09 -11.90 15.95
C LEU A 5 -15.27 -12.32 14.72
N PHE A 6 -15.77 -13.31 13.95
CA PHE A 6 -15.13 -13.76 12.72
C PHE A 6 -15.09 -12.66 11.64
N TRP A 7 -16.11 -11.81 11.56
CA TRP A 7 -16.08 -10.60 10.76
C TRP A 7 -15.01 -9.63 11.27
N ALA A 8 -14.97 -9.34 12.57
CA ALA A 8 -14.07 -8.36 13.16
C ALA A 8 -12.59 -8.69 12.96
N ILE A 9 -12.19 -9.96 13.11
CA ILE A 9 -10.78 -10.37 12.95
C ILE A 9 -10.30 -10.34 11.48
N ARG A 10 -11.20 -10.31 10.49
CA ARG A 10 -10.86 -10.29 9.06
C ARG A 10 -10.58 -8.89 8.52
N GLY A 11 -9.93 -8.04 9.32
CA GLY A 11 -9.51 -6.69 8.91
C GLY A 11 -9.62 -5.63 9.99
N GLY A 12 -10.19 -5.94 11.16
CA GLY A 12 -10.32 -5.00 12.28
C GLY A 12 -9.10 -4.95 13.21
N GLY A 13 -8.02 -5.66 12.89
CA GLY A 13 -6.84 -5.81 13.75
C GLY A 13 -7.06 -6.89 14.81
N GLY A 14 -6.38 -8.03 14.66
CA GLY A 14 -6.55 -9.18 15.55
C GLY A 14 -6.22 -8.87 17.01
N GLU A 15 -5.25 -8.00 17.22
CA GLU A 15 -4.79 -7.51 18.53
C GLU A 15 -5.87 -6.76 19.33
N ASN A 16 -7.00 -6.40 18.72
CA ASN A 16 -8.15 -5.84 19.43
C ASN A 16 -9.04 -6.92 20.07
N PHE A 17 -8.99 -8.16 19.58
CA PHE A 17 -10.02 -9.16 19.86
C PHE A 17 -9.46 -10.46 20.47
N GLY A 18 -8.13 -10.64 20.46
CA GLY A 18 -7.48 -11.76 21.10
C GLY A 18 -6.19 -12.19 20.39
N ILE A 19 -5.78 -13.43 20.63
CA ILE A 19 -4.62 -14.05 19.98
C ILE A 19 -5.13 -15.01 18.92
N ILE A 20 -4.87 -14.70 17.65
CA ILE A 20 -5.24 -15.57 16.53
C ILE A 20 -4.19 -16.66 16.40
N ALA A 21 -4.60 -17.92 16.62
CA ALA A 21 -3.69 -19.06 16.56
C ALA A 21 -3.49 -19.61 15.14
N ALA A 22 -4.53 -19.57 14.30
CA ALA A 22 -4.49 -20.13 12.95
C ALA A 22 -5.55 -19.50 12.03
N TRP A 23 -5.28 -19.55 10.71
CA TRP A 23 -6.24 -19.20 9.67
C TRP A 23 -6.52 -20.40 8.77
N LYS A 24 -7.80 -20.69 8.53
CA LYS A 24 -8.21 -21.57 7.43
C LYS A 24 -8.36 -20.74 6.17
N ILE A 25 -7.43 -20.91 5.22
CA ILE A 25 -7.41 -20.15 3.98
C ILE A 25 -8.11 -20.89 2.83
N ARG A 26 -8.71 -20.14 1.92
CA ARG A 26 -9.21 -20.66 0.64
C ARG A 26 -8.20 -20.31 -0.44
N LEU A 27 -7.62 -21.32 -1.09
CA LEU A 27 -6.71 -21.11 -2.21
C LEU A 27 -7.47 -20.56 -3.41
N VAL A 28 -6.77 -19.77 -4.23
CA VAL A 28 -7.30 -19.17 -5.46
C VAL A 28 -6.57 -19.73 -6.67
N ALA A 29 -7.26 -19.81 -7.80
CA ALA A 29 -6.64 -20.17 -9.07
C ALA A 29 -5.71 -19.05 -9.52
N VAL A 30 -4.53 -19.42 -10.01
CA VAL A 30 -3.54 -18.52 -10.60
C VAL A 30 -3.11 -19.11 -11.95
N PRO A 31 -2.78 -18.28 -12.95
CA PRO A 31 -2.29 -18.78 -14.22
C PRO A 31 -0.96 -19.51 -14.00
N SER A 32 -0.66 -20.49 -14.85
CA SER A 32 0.63 -21.19 -14.82
C SER A 32 1.80 -20.24 -15.11
N MET A 33 1.54 -19.20 -15.92
CA MET A 33 2.49 -18.16 -16.28
C MET A 33 1.80 -16.79 -16.28
N SER A 34 2.49 -15.79 -15.73
CA SER A 34 2.14 -14.37 -15.82
C SER A 34 3.20 -13.64 -16.62
N THR A 35 2.79 -12.62 -17.38
CA THR A 35 3.72 -11.71 -18.05
C THR A 35 3.96 -10.50 -17.16
N ILE A 36 5.23 -10.16 -16.94
CA ILE A 36 5.64 -8.99 -16.17
C ILE A 36 6.54 -8.09 -17.02
N PHE A 37 6.55 -6.80 -16.71
CA PHE A 37 7.65 -5.89 -17.05
C PHE A 37 7.91 -4.95 -15.87
N SER A 38 9.09 -4.34 -15.83
CA SER A 38 9.43 -3.29 -14.86
C SER A 38 10.45 -2.36 -15.48
N ASN A 39 9.97 -1.26 -16.06
CA ASN A 39 10.79 -0.38 -16.88
C ASN A 39 11.10 0.92 -16.15
N LYS A 40 12.38 1.23 -16.01
CA LYS A 40 12.85 2.55 -15.57
C LYS A 40 12.52 3.58 -16.65
N LYS A 41 11.98 4.74 -16.27
CA LYS A 41 11.77 5.88 -17.15
C LYS A 41 12.83 6.95 -16.89
N ASN A 42 13.68 7.14 -17.90
CA ASN A 42 14.70 8.19 -17.92
C ASN A 42 14.16 9.34 -18.79
N MET A 43 13.47 10.28 -18.17
CA MET A 43 12.89 11.44 -18.86
C MET A 43 12.80 12.64 -17.93
N GLU A 44 12.63 13.81 -18.50
CA GLU A 44 12.41 15.04 -17.76
C GLU A 44 11.12 14.99 -16.94
N ILE A 45 11.10 15.70 -15.81
CA ILE A 45 10.00 15.64 -14.84
C ILE A 45 8.65 16.00 -15.45
N HIS A 46 8.61 16.93 -16.40
CA HIS A 46 7.37 17.35 -17.05
C HIS A 46 6.74 16.23 -17.90
N GLU A 47 7.56 15.48 -18.63
CA GLU A 47 7.09 14.32 -19.41
C GLU A 47 6.70 13.15 -18.49
N LEU A 48 7.43 12.96 -17.40
CA LEU A 48 7.07 11.97 -16.39
C LEU A 48 5.68 12.26 -15.80
N VAL A 49 5.40 13.51 -15.43
CA VAL A 49 4.09 13.91 -14.90
C VAL A 49 2.97 13.61 -15.89
N LYS A 50 3.18 13.79 -17.20
CA LYS A 50 2.18 13.40 -18.22
C LYS A 50 1.91 11.89 -18.22
N LEU A 51 2.96 11.06 -18.13
CA LEU A 51 2.79 9.60 -18.01
C LEU A 51 2.04 9.22 -16.73
N VAL A 52 2.40 9.82 -15.60
CA VAL A 52 1.71 9.56 -14.32
C VAL A 52 0.25 9.98 -14.39
N ASN A 53 -0.04 11.14 -14.98
CA ASN A 53 -1.41 11.60 -15.17
C ASN A 53 -2.22 10.64 -16.05
N LYS A 54 -1.65 10.16 -17.16
CA LYS A 54 -2.27 9.13 -17.99
C LYS A 54 -2.52 7.84 -17.19
N TRP A 55 -1.52 7.36 -16.45
CA TRP A 55 -1.62 6.17 -15.59
C TRP A 55 -2.73 6.30 -14.55
N GLN A 56 -2.80 7.43 -13.82
CA GLN A 56 -3.82 7.71 -12.81
C GLN A 56 -5.24 7.56 -13.38
N ASN A 57 -5.42 7.96 -14.64
CA ASN A 57 -6.70 7.94 -15.33
C ASN A 57 -7.03 6.62 -16.03
N ILE A 58 -6.19 5.59 -16.02
CA ILE A 58 -6.49 4.32 -16.73
C ILE A 58 -6.16 3.05 -15.94
N ALA A 59 -5.21 3.12 -15.00
CA ALA A 59 -4.66 1.92 -14.38
C ALA A 59 -5.69 1.11 -13.58
N TYR A 60 -6.66 1.79 -12.97
CA TYR A 60 -7.74 1.18 -12.18
C TYR A 60 -8.92 0.69 -13.02
N MET A 61 -8.94 1.03 -14.32
CA MET A 61 -9.99 0.64 -15.25
C MET A 61 -9.65 -0.61 -16.05
N TYR A 62 -8.43 -1.13 -15.94
CA TYR A 62 -8.09 -2.38 -16.58
C TYR A 62 -8.90 -3.55 -16.01
N GLU A 63 -9.10 -4.58 -16.84
CA GLU A 63 -9.70 -5.83 -16.40
C GLU A 63 -8.82 -6.53 -15.34
N LYS A 64 -9.40 -7.47 -14.60
CA LYS A 64 -8.81 -8.11 -13.41
C LYS A 64 -7.48 -8.83 -13.70
N GLU A 65 -7.19 -9.06 -14.97
CA GLU A 65 -6.02 -9.73 -15.50
C GLU A 65 -4.78 -8.83 -15.49
N LEU A 66 -4.90 -7.50 -15.42
CA LEU A 66 -3.76 -6.59 -15.41
C LEU A 66 -3.68 -5.76 -14.12
N LEU A 67 -2.58 -5.94 -13.39
CA LEU A 67 -2.12 -4.99 -12.39
C LEU A 67 -1.01 -4.13 -12.99
N LEU A 68 -1.24 -2.83 -13.15
CA LEU A 68 -0.23 -1.87 -13.63
C LEU A 68 0.06 -0.83 -12.53
N PHE A 69 1.22 -0.89 -11.91
CA PHE A 69 1.59 0.00 -10.79
C PHE A 69 2.87 0.78 -11.08
N THR A 70 3.09 1.85 -10.32
CA THR A 70 4.25 2.73 -10.51
C THR A 70 4.89 3.09 -9.18
N HIS A 71 6.22 3.25 -9.18
CA HIS A 71 6.95 3.72 -8.02
C HIS A 71 8.04 4.73 -8.39
N PHE A 72 8.30 5.64 -7.47
CA PHE A 72 9.24 6.74 -7.60
C PHE A 72 10.24 6.68 -6.46
N ILE A 73 11.52 6.74 -6.78
CA ILE A 73 12.61 6.73 -5.80
C ILE A 73 13.40 8.00 -6.01
N THR A 74 13.55 8.79 -4.96
CA THR A 74 14.49 9.91 -4.96
C THR A 74 15.91 9.38 -4.82
N ARG A 75 16.88 9.91 -5.56
CA ARG A 75 18.32 9.62 -5.38
C ARG A 75 19.12 10.89 -5.51
N ASN A 76 19.97 11.21 -4.56
CA ASN A 76 20.99 12.24 -4.74
C ASN A 76 22.11 11.61 -5.55
N ILE A 77 22.56 12.37 -6.51
CA ILE A 77 23.69 12.04 -7.36
C ILE A 77 24.59 13.27 -7.25
N THR A 78 25.87 13.06 -7.02
CA THR A 78 26.84 14.14 -7.10
C THR A 78 27.14 14.39 -8.58
N ASP A 79 26.91 15.61 -9.05
CA ASP A 79 27.22 15.97 -10.43
C ASP A 79 28.74 16.08 -10.66
N ASN A 80 29.13 16.23 -11.92
CA ASN A 80 30.54 16.36 -12.32
C ASN A 80 31.25 17.60 -11.74
N GLN A 81 30.50 18.51 -11.07
CA GLN A 81 31.01 19.71 -10.42
C GLN A 81 31.04 19.55 -8.88
N GLY A 82 30.74 18.36 -8.35
CA GLY A 82 30.72 18.09 -6.91
C GLY A 82 29.45 18.56 -6.20
N LYS A 83 28.41 19.00 -6.92
CA LYS A 83 27.14 19.40 -6.32
C LYS A 83 26.19 18.21 -6.19
N ASN A 84 25.60 18.05 -5.02
CA ASN A 84 24.56 17.06 -4.80
C ASN A 84 23.27 17.49 -5.49
N LYS A 85 22.78 16.66 -6.42
CA LYS A 85 21.51 16.83 -7.12
C LYS A 85 20.57 15.68 -6.79
N THR A 86 19.41 15.97 -6.23
CA THR A 86 18.33 14.98 -6.12
C THR A 86 17.71 14.73 -7.49
N THR A 87 17.63 13.48 -7.89
CA THR A 87 16.98 12.99 -9.11
C THR A 87 15.85 12.04 -8.73
N ILE A 88 14.86 11.90 -9.60
CA ILE A 88 13.73 10.98 -9.41
C ILE A 88 13.88 9.85 -10.41
N HIS A 89 14.04 8.64 -9.91
CA HIS A 89 13.92 7.42 -10.69
C HIS A 89 12.48 6.94 -10.63
N SER A 90 11.87 6.73 -11.78
CA SER A 90 10.49 6.27 -11.89
C SER A 90 10.42 4.94 -12.62
N TYR A 91 9.50 4.08 -12.17
CA TYR A 91 9.33 2.74 -12.71
C TYR A 91 7.85 2.47 -12.91
N PHE A 92 7.52 1.85 -14.05
CA PHE A 92 6.20 1.28 -14.29
C PHE A 92 6.35 -0.22 -14.37
N SER A 93 5.51 -0.94 -13.62
CA SER A 93 5.58 -2.39 -13.44
C SER A 93 4.23 -3.04 -13.68
N SER A 94 4.23 -4.27 -14.18
CA SER A 94 3.01 -5.01 -14.42
C SER A 94 3.03 -6.45 -13.90
N ILE A 95 1.85 -6.93 -13.51
CA ILE A 95 1.54 -8.36 -13.45
C ILE A 95 0.34 -8.57 -14.36
N PHE A 96 0.53 -9.35 -15.43
CA PHE A 96 -0.50 -9.63 -16.41
C PHE A 96 -0.79 -11.12 -16.55
N HIS A 97 -2.04 -11.50 -16.42
CA HIS A 97 -2.53 -12.87 -16.55
C HIS A 97 -2.80 -13.19 -18.03
N GLY A 98 -1.74 -13.22 -18.83
CA GLY A 98 -1.83 -13.49 -20.26
C GLY A 98 -0.45 -13.52 -20.94
N GLY A 99 -0.46 -13.67 -22.26
CA GLY A 99 0.75 -13.72 -23.08
C GLY A 99 1.43 -12.36 -23.29
N VAL A 100 2.72 -12.39 -23.66
CA VAL A 100 3.50 -11.18 -23.97
C VAL A 100 2.87 -10.36 -25.09
N ASP A 101 2.41 -11.04 -26.14
CA ASP A 101 1.79 -10.38 -27.31
C ASP A 101 0.53 -9.63 -26.90
N SER A 102 -0.36 -10.27 -26.14
CA SER A 102 -1.58 -9.66 -25.63
C SER A 102 -1.31 -8.47 -24.70
N LEU A 103 -0.29 -8.54 -23.85
CA LEU A 103 0.09 -7.42 -22.99
C LEU A 103 0.59 -6.23 -23.80
N VAL A 104 1.48 -6.48 -24.77
CA VAL A 104 2.05 -5.43 -25.61
C VAL A 104 0.97 -4.80 -26.49
N ASP A 105 0.08 -5.59 -27.06
CA ASP A 105 -1.05 -5.09 -27.85
C ASP A 105 -2.00 -4.25 -26.99
N LEU A 106 -2.31 -4.70 -25.76
CA LEU A 106 -3.11 -3.95 -24.81
C LEU A 106 -2.45 -2.61 -24.49
N MET A 107 -1.17 -2.59 -24.11
CA MET A 107 -0.47 -1.35 -23.77
C MET A 107 -0.31 -0.42 -24.96
N ASN A 108 -0.07 -0.92 -26.18
CA ASN A 108 -0.03 -0.09 -27.38
C ASN A 108 -1.38 0.57 -27.68
N LYS A 109 -2.49 -0.07 -27.30
CA LYS A 109 -3.84 0.46 -27.50
C LYS A 109 -4.25 1.45 -26.42
N SER A 110 -4.00 1.13 -25.15
CA SER A 110 -4.52 1.90 -24.00
C SER A 110 -3.52 2.91 -23.42
N PHE A 111 -2.21 2.63 -23.53
CA PHE A 111 -1.14 3.43 -22.95
C PHE A 111 0.13 3.46 -23.84
N PRO A 112 0.02 3.84 -25.12
CA PRO A 112 1.15 3.82 -26.07
C PRO A 112 2.33 4.67 -25.64
N GLU A 113 2.10 5.75 -24.88
CA GLU A 113 3.14 6.64 -24.36
C GLU A 113 4.08 5.92 -23.38
N LEU A 114 3.63 4.83 -22.78
CA LEU A 114 4.49 3.97 -21.96
C LEU A 114 5.51 3.21 -22.82
N GLY A 115 5.23 2.96 -24.10
CA GLY A 115 6.20 2.48 -25.07
C GLY A 115 6.88 1.15 -24.71
N ILE A 116 6.14 0.21 -24.11
CA ILE A 116 6.68 -1.10 -23.77
C ILE A 116 6.92 -1.95 -25.02
N LYS A 117 7.95 -2.80 -24.98
CA LYS A 117 8.28 -3.74 -26.05
C LYS A 117 8.23 -5.17 -25.54
N LYS A 118 8.11 -6.13 -26.46
CA LYS A 118 8.20 -7.56 -26.12
C LYS A 118 9.51 -7.90 -25.39
N THR A 119 10.61 -7.23 -25.75
CA THR A 119 11.93 -7.39 -25.11
C THR A 119 11.97 -6.94 -23.66
N ASP A 120 11.02 -6.11 -23.22
CA ASP A 120 10.94 -5.62 -21.85
C ASP A 120 10.16 -6.59 -20.94
N CYS A 121 9.45 -7.53 -21.56
CA CYS A 121 8.54 -8.44 -20.87
C CYS A 121 9.22 -9.77 -20.54
N LYS A 122 8.85 -10.37 -19.41
CA LYS A 122 9.23 -11.73 -19.01
C LYS A 122 8.00 -12.52 -18.65
N GLN A 123 7.94 -13.78 -19.07
CA GLN A 123 6.93 -14.70 -18.57
C GLN A 123 7.53 -15.51 -17.43
N LEU A 124 6.86 -15.47 -16.28
CA LEU A 124 7.29 -16.14 -15.06
C LEU A 124 6.13 -16.96 -14.51
N SER A 125 6.44 -18.02 -13.75
CA SER A 125 5.42 -18.70 -12.97
C SER A 125 4.84 -17.76 -11.91
N TRP A 126 3.69 -18.10 -11.32
CA TRP A 126 3.11 -17.28 -10.25
C TRP A 126 4.07 -17.11 -9.06
N ILE A 127 4.79 -18.15 -8.67
CA ILE A 127 5.74 -18.08 -7.55
C ILE A 127 6.97 -17.22 -7.90
N ASP A 128 7.50 -17.33 -9.12
CA ASP A 128 8.62 -16.50 -9.58
C ASP A 128 8.21 -15.03 -9.69
N THR A 129 6.96 -14.76 -10.06
CA THR A 129 6.37 -13.41 -10.08
C THR A 129 6.33 -12.80 -8.68
N ILE A 130 5.90 -13.57 -7.67
CA ILE A 130 5.92 -13.14 -6.27
C ILE A 130 7.35 -12.83 -5.83
N ILE A 131 8.30 -13.72 -6.13
CA ILE A 131 9.70 -13.53 -5.76
C ILE A 131 10.26 -12.27 -6.41
N PHE A 132 9.97 -12.03 -7.68
CA PHE A 132 10.42 -10.84 -8.41
C PHE A 132 9.97 -9.54 -7.73
N TYR A 133 8.72 -9.48 -7.22
CA TYR A 133 8.17 -8.29 -6.58
C TYR A 133 8.34 -8.23 -5.06
N SER A 134 8.93 -9.26 -4.43
CA SER A 134 9.16 -9.29 -2.98
C SER A 134 10.25 -8.32 -2.50
N GLY A 135 11.07 -7.79 -3.40
CA GLY A 135 12.28 -7.03 -3.05
C GLY A 135 13.45 -7.90 -2.59
N LEU A 136 13.32 -9.23 -2.61
CA LEU A 136 14.44 -10.15 -2.48
C LEU A 136 15.30 -10.07 -3.74
N VAL A 137 16.60 -9.79 -3.57
CA VAL A 137 17.54 -9.74 -4.68
C VAL A 137 18.03 -11.15 -5.02
N ASN A 138 18.04 -11.45 -6.33
CA ASN A 138 18.58 -12.65 -6.98
C ASN A 138 17.91 -14.00 -6.65
N TYR A 139 16.77 -14.26 -7.28
CA TYR A 139 16.38 -15.63 -7.61
C TYR A 139 16.76 -15.94 -9.05
N ASN A 140 17.97 -16.47 -9.24
CA ASN A 140 18.24 -17.52 -10.24
C ASN A 140 19.65 -18.10 -10.04
N THR A 141 19.69 -19.40 -9.73
CA THR A 141 20.70 -20.39 -10.11
C THR A 141 22.18 -19.96 -10.17
N THR A 142 22.95 -20.46 -9.20
CA THR A 142 24.37 -20.86 -9.28
C THR A 142 25.51 -19.86 -9.49
N ASN A 143 25.30 -18.57 -9.73
CA ASN A 143 26.45 -17.63 -9.75
C ASN A 143 26.09 -16.26 -9.16
N PHE A 144 26.37 -16.11 -7.87
CA PHE A 144 26.21 -14.87 -7.10
C PHE A 144 27.19 -13.79 -7.58
N LYS A 145 26.70 -12.85 -8.40
CA LYS A 145 27.29 -11.51 -8.51
C LYS A 145 26.45 -10.50 -7.73
N LYS A 146 27.17 -9.71 -6.95
CA LYS A 146 26.75 -8.91 -5.79
C LYS A 146 26.27 -7.51 -6.17
N GLU A 147 25.57 -7.35 -7.29
CA GLU A 147 25.19 -6.01 -7.77
C GLU A 147 23.70 -5.98 -8.11
N LEU A 148 22.89 -5.74 -7.08
CA LEU A 148 21.65 -4.93 -7.16
C LEU A 148 21.02 -4.62 -5.79
N LEU A 149 21.65 -5.02 -4.67
CA LEU A 149 21.39 -4.44 -3.34
C LEU A 149 22.28 -3.22 -3.04
N LEU A 150 23.39 -3.07 -3.75
CA LEU A 150 24.35 -1.97 -3.52
C LEU A 150 23.86 -0.60 -4.00
N ASP A 151 22.74 -0.54 -4.73
CA ASP A 151 22.08 0.72 -5.09
C ASP A 151 21.05 1.16 -4.03
N ARG A 152 21.06 0.50 -2.86
CA ARG A 152 20.37 0.90 -1.63
C ARG A 152 21.32 1.19 -0.48
N SER A 153 22.63 1.01 -0.65
CA SER A 153 23.60 1.00 0.47
C SER A 153 24.67 2.08 0.43
N GLU A 154 24.58 3.09 -0.44
CA GLU A 154 25.46 4.25 -0.35
C GLU A 154 24.63 5.54 -0.45
N ASP A 155 24.07 5.87 0.72
CA ASP A 155 23.58 7.18 1.14
C ASP A 155 22.60 7.96 0.26
N VAL A 156 21.94 7.34 -0.75
CA VAL A 156 20.81 8.05 -1.35
C VAL A 156 19.60 7.33 -1.96
N GLY A 157 18.56 7.25 -1.13
CA GLY A 157 17.21 7.61 -1.52
C GLY A 157 16.31 7.92 -0.32
N VAL A 158 16.16 9.20 0.01
CA VAL A 158 15.49 9.68 1.25
C VAL A 158 14.01 9.31 1.30
N GLY A 159 13.37 9.08 0.14
CA GLY A 159 11.97 8.74 0.06
C GLY A 159 11.56 8.01 -1.22
N MET A 160 10.60 7.10 -1.06
CA MET A 160 9.95 6.31 -2.10
C MET A 160 8.44 6.54 -2.07
N PHE A 161 7.85 6.68 -3.25
CA PHE A 161 6.41 6.70 -3.45
C PHE A 161 5.99 5.47 -4.22
N VAL A 162 4.94 4.77 -3.77
CA VAL A 162 4.40 3.61 -4.49
C VAL A 162 2.92 3.83 -4.73
N PHE A 163 2.47 3.58 -5.96
CA PHE A 163 1.10 3.79 -6.39
C PHE A 163 0.56 2.47 -6.94
N TYR A 164 -0.41 1.87 -6.26
CA TYR A 164 -1.08 0.65 -6.69
C TYR A 164 -2.51 0.96 -7.14
N PRO A 165 -2.91 0.55 -8.36
CA PRO A 165 -4.26 0.78 -8.82
C PRO A 165 -5.26 -0.03 -8.00
N TYR A 166 -6.43 0.56 -7.78
CA TYR A 166 -7.62 -0.13 -7.28
C TYR A 166 -8.48 -0.58 -8.46
N GLY A 167 -9.80 -0.69 -8.27
CA GLY A 167 -10.73 -1.15 -9.30
C GLY A 167 -10.88 -2.67 -9.33
N GLY A 168 -11.38 -3.18 -10.46
CA GLY A 168 -11.64 -4.60 -10.65
C GLY A 168 -12.52 -5.18 -9.54
N ILE A 169 -12.09 -6.28 -8.92
CA ILE A 169 -12.87 -6.95 -7.86
C ILE A 169 -13.06 -6.07 -6.61
N MET A 170 -12.22 -5.05 -6.40
CA MET A 170 -12.34 -4.15 -5.24
C MET A 170 -13.58 -3.25 -5.34
N ASP A 171 -14.09 -2.99 -6.55
CA ASP A 171 -15.33 -2.24 -6.76
C ASP A 171 -16.58 -3.11 -6.58
N GLU A 172 -16.45 -4.43 -6.69
CA GLU A 172 -17.56 -5.38 -6.59
C GLU A 172 -17.81 -5.84 -5.13
N ILE A 173 -16.77 -5.84 -4.30
CA ILE A 173 -16.90 -6.27 -2.90
C ILE A 173 -17.60 -5.18 -2.09
N SER A 174 -18.73 -5.54 -1.45
CA SER A 174 -19.44 -4.63 -0.54
C SER A 174 -18.49 -4.10 0.53
N GLU A 175 -18.53 -2.79 0.77
CA GLU A 175 -17.81 -2.15 1.89
C GLU A 175 -18.12 -2.78 3.23
N SER A 176 -19.31 -3.38 3.41
CA SER A 176 -19.74 -3.99 4.68
C SER A 176 -19.25 -5.43 4.88
N ALA A 177 -18.70 -6.07 3.83
CA ALA A 177 -18.36 -7.49 3.81
C ALA A 177 -17.35 -7.88 4.91
N ILE A 178 -16.36 -7.01 5.16
CA ILE A 178 -15.34 -7.13 6.20
C ILE A 178 -15.01 -5.73 6.77
N PRO A 179 -14.27 -5.62 7.89
CA PRO A 179 -13.93 -4.34 8.49
C PRO A 179 -13.16 -3.38 7.58
N PHE A 180 -12.32 -3.90 6.68
CA PHE A 180 -11.58 -3.10 5.70
C PHE A 180 -12.54 -2.41 4.72
N PRO A 181 -12.64 -1.07 4.74
CA PRO A 181 -13.73 -0.34 4.09
C PRO A 181 -13.43 0.13 2.66
N HIS A 182 -12.16 0.21 2.27
CA HIS A 182 -11.76 0.90 1.04
C HIS A 182 -12.08 0.01 -0.18
N ARG A 183 -13.16 0.33 -0.91
CA ARG A 183 -13.72 -0.46 -2.03
C ARG A 183 -13.99 0.44 -3.24
N ALA A 184 -15.21 0.39 -3.76
CA ALA A 184 -15.69 1.12 -4.91
C ALA A 184 -15.36 2.63 -4.86
N GLY A 185 -14.99 3.18 -6.01
CA GLY A 185 -14.74 4.62 -6.17
C GLY A 185 -13.33 5.06 -5.78
N ILE A 186 -12.41 4.13 -5.53
CA ILE A 186 -10.99 4.41 -5.29
C ILE A 186 -10.21 4.15 -6.57
N MET A 187 -9.45 5.14 -7.03
CA MET A 187 -8.60 4.99 -8.21
C MET A 187 -7.32 4.21 -7.87
N TYR A 188 -6.63 4.55 -6.79
CA TYR A 188 -5.39 3.89 -6.38
C TYR A 188 -5.08 4.23 -4.92
N GLU A 189 -4.22 3.41 -4.31
CA GLU A 189 -3.58 3.73 -3.03
C GLU A 189 -2.17 4.28 -3.25
N ILE A 190 -1.69 5.10 -2.32
CA ILE A 190 -0.37 5.73 -2.36
C ILE A 190 0.36 5.44 -1.06
N TRP A 191 1.60 4.97 -1.16
CA TRP A 191 2.50 4.80 -0.02
C TRP A 191 3.57 5.88 -0.06
N TYR A 192 3.81 6.52 1.08
CA TYR A 192 4.93 7.43 1.31
C TYR A 192 5.91 6.74 2.25
N ILE A 193 7.08 6.35 1.75
CA ILE A 193 8.03 5.54 2.50
C ILE A 193 9.35 6.28 2.59
N ALA A 194 9.92 6.37 3.78
CA ALA A 194 11.32 6.71 3.98
C ALA A 194 12.00 5.55 4.72
N SER A 195 13.25 5.28 4.38
CA SER A 195 14.06 4.26 5.04
C SER A 195 15.47 4.80 5.20
N TRP A 196 16.05 4.61 6.38
CA TRP A 196 17.34 5.14 6.77
C TRP A 196 17.97 4.24 7.83
N GLU A 197 19.29 4.38 8.03
CA GLU A 197 20.05 3.52 8.95
C GLU A 197 20.37 4.22 10.28
N LYS A 198 20.71 5.51 10.22
CA LYS A 198 21.24 6.24 11.38
C LYS A 198 20.10 6.79 12.24
N GLN A 199 20.11 6.44 13.53
CA GLN A 199 19.08 6.88 14.47
C GLN A 199 19.04 8.41 14.65
N GLU A 200 20.17 9.11 14.46
CA GLU A 200 20.27 10.57 14.52
C GLU A 200 19.44 11.27 13.43
N ASP A 201 19.16 10.60 12.31
CA ASP A 201 18.34 11.13 11.22
C ASP A 201 16.82 10.90 11.42
N ASN A 202 16.40 10.25 12.52
CA ASN A 202 14.99 9.89 12.76
C ASN A 202 14.03 11.07 12.59
N GLU A 203 14.29 12.18 13.29
CA GLU A 203 13.41 13.35 13.28
C GLU A 203 13.29 13.94 11.87
N LYS A 204 14.42 14.04 11.17
CA LYS A 204 14.48 14.55 9.79
C LYS A 204 13.62 13.73 8.83
N HIS A 205 13.69 12.40 8.89
CA HIS A 205 12.93 11.55 7.98
C HIS A 205 11.44 11.47 8.34
N ILE A 206 11.11 11.44 9.64
CA ILE A 206 9.72 11.51 10.10
C ILE A 206 9.08 12.84 9.66
N ASN A 207 9.76 13.96 9.89
CA ASN A 207 9.29 15.28 9.45
C ASN A 207 9.12 15.35 7.92
N TRP A 208 10.00 14.71 7.14
CA TRP A 208 9.86 14.64 5.70
C TRP A 208 8.56 13.93 5.27
N ILE A 209 8.26 12.75 5.84
CA ILE A 209 7.02 12.02 5.55
C ILE A 209 5.81 12.88 5.93
N GLN A 210 5.80 13.49 7.12
CA GLN A 210 4.70 14.33 7.60
C GLN A 210 4.48 15.54 6.67
N ASN A 211 5.55 16.18 6.20
CA ASN A 211 5.45 17.30 5.26
C ASN A 211 4.83 16.88 3.92
N VAL A 212 5.26 15.74 3.37
CA VAL A 212 4.68 15.18 2.13
C VAL A 212 3.22 14.78 2.33
N TYR A 213 2.90 14.15 3.45
CA TYR A 213 1.53 13.77 3.80
C TYR A 213 0.63 15.00 3.95
N ASN A 214 1.11 16.06 4.60
CA ASN A 214 0.39 17.32 4.75
C ASN A 214 0.21 18.02 3.40
N PHE A 215 1.25 18.07 2.56
CA PHE A 215 1.20 18.65 1.22
C PHE A 215 0.16 17.96 0.32
N THR A 216 0.00 16.64 0.45
CA THR A 216 -0.92 15.86 -0.39
C THR A 216 -2.38 15.91 0.08
N THR A 217 -2.68 16.50 1.24
CA THR A 217 -4.03 16.60 1.82
C THR A 217 -5.14 17.03 0.84
N PRO A 218 -4.98 18.09 0.02
CA PRO A 218 -6.06 18.52 -0.87
C PRO A 218 -6.31 17.59 -2.05
N TYR A 219 -5.43 16.61 -2.32
CA TYR A 219 -5.48 15.77 -3.53
C TYR A 219 -5.88 14.31 -3.26
N VAL A 220 -5.93 13.90 -2.00
CA VAL A 220 -6.31 12.54 -1.60
C VAL A 220 -7.73 12.52 -1.05
N SER A 221 -8.21 11.34 -0.64
CA SER A 221 -9.54 11.19 -0.03
C SER A 221 -9.82 12.19 1.09
N GLN A 222 -11.08 12.61 1.20
CA GLN A 222 -11.54 13.57 2.19
C GLN A 222 -12.83 13.06 2.84
N ASN A 223 -13.06 13.45 4.10
CA ASN A 223 -14.28 13.17 4.87
C ASN A 223 -14.68 11.68 5.01
N PRO A 224 -13.84 10.84 5.66
CA PRO A 224 -12.53 11.16 6.25
C PRO A 224 -11.39 10.96 5.23
N ARG A 225 -10.21 11.52 5.54
CA ARG A 225 -8.96 11.10 4.87
C ARG A 225 -8.66 9.65 5.27
N MET A 226 -8.93 8.73 4.35
CA MET A 226 -8.83 7.29 4.53
C MET A 226 -7.38 6.87 4.80
N ALA A 227 -7.20 5.85 5.65
CA ALA A 227 -5.90 5.28 6.01
C ALA A 227 -6.03 3.77 6.16
N TYR A 228 -4.94 3.01 6.01
CA TYR A 228 -4.98 1.54 6.09
C TYR A 228 -4.34 1.04 7.39
N LEU A 229 -5.07 0.24 8.16
CA LEU A 229 -4.65 -0.25 9.48
C LEU A 229 -3.27 -0.92 9.50
N ASN A 230 -2.90 -1.66 8.45
CA ASN A 230 -1.61 -2.36 8.39
C ASN A 230 -0.42 -1.40 8.16
N TYR A 231 -0.69 -0.14 7.80
CA TYR A 231 0.25 0.97 7.87
C TYR A 231 -0.15 1.88 9.04
N ARG A 232 0.01 1.37 10.26
CA ARG A 232 -0.36 2.12 11.47
C ARG A 232 0.37 3.45 11.52
N ASP A 233 -0.41 4.50 11.72
CA ASP A 233 0.07 5.86 11.85
C ASP A 233 -0.49 6.45 13.15
N LEU A 234 0.38 6.58 14.16
CA LEU A 234 0.01 7.16 15.45
C LEU A 234 -0.26 8.67 15.38
N ASP A 235 0.14 9.35 14.30
CA ASP A 235 -0.14 10.77 14.08
C ASP A 235 -1.63 11.02 13.76
N LEU A 236 -2.36 9.98 13.34
CA LEU A 236 -3.83 10.04 13.20
C LEU A 236 -4.56 10.18 14.55
N GLY A 237 -3.86 9.87 15.65
CA GLY A 237 -4.35 9.98 17.01
C GLY A 237 -4.07 8.72 17.84
N LYS A 238 -3.91 8.89 19.15
CA LYS A 238 -3.71 7.79 20.10
C LYS A 238 -4.92 7.60 20.99
N THR A 239 -5.07 6.38 21.48
CA THR A 239 -6.10 5.99 22.45
C THR A 239 -5.60 6.32 23.84
N ASN A 240 -6.32 7.19 24.55
CA ASN A 240 -6.06 7.44 25.97
C ASN A 240 -7.04 6.63 26.82
N PHE A 241 -6.55 5.58 27.49
CA PHE A 241 -7.38 4.69 28.30
C PHE A 241 -7.86 5.31 29.61
N GLU A 242 -7.20 6.36 30.09
CA GLU A 242 -7.58 7.08 31.30
C GLU A 242 -8.67 8.14 31.01
N SER A 243 -8.91 8.43 29.74
CA SER A 243 -9.90 9.42 29.31
C SER A 243 -11.33 8.84 29.38
N PRO A 244 -12.29 9.54 30.03
CA PRO A 244 -13.70 9.14 30.00
C PRO A 244 -14.32 9.26 28.59
N ASN A 245 -13.65 9.95 27.67
CA ASN A 245 -14.09 10.16 26.28
C ASN A 245 -13.34 9.28 25.27
N ASN A 246 -12.78 8.15 25.72
CA ASN A 246 -11.96 7.26 24.89
C ASN A 246 -12.65 6.89 23.55
N TYR A 247 -13.93 6.51 23.56
CA TYR A 247 -14.68 6.22 22.33
C TYR A 247 -14.66 7.36 21.31
N THR A 248 -14.95 8.59 21.74
CA THR A 248 -15.03 9.76 20.84
C THR A 248 -13.67 10.13 20.28
N GLN A 249 -12.60 9.98 21.07
CA GLN A 249 -11.23 10.18 20.62
C GLN A 249 -10.82 9.10 19.62
N ALA A 250 -11.11 7.83 19.94
CA ALA A 250 -10.81 6.70 19.08
C ALA A 250 -11.54 6.75 17.74
N ARG A 251 -12.75 7.31 17.71
CA ARG A 251 -13.53 7.48 16.49
C ARG A 251 -12.80 8.33 15.43
N ILE A 252 -11.96 9.28 15.83
CA ILE A 252 -11.23 10.18 14.91
C ILE A 252 -10.31 9.38 13.98
N TRP A 253 -9.48 8.48 14.52
CA TRP A 253 -8.64 7.60 13.73
C TRP A 253 -9.40 6.36 13.25
N GLY A 254 -10.37 5.88 14.03
CA GLY A 254 -11.15 4.69 13.72
C GLY A 254 -11.97 4.82 12.44
N GLU A 255 -12.57 5.98 12.20
CA GLU A 255 -13.30 6.24 10.95
C GLU A 255 -12.37 6.36 9.74
N LYS A 256 -11.10 6.75 9.92
CA LYS A 256 -10.10 6.75 8.83
C LYS A 256 -9.74 5.32 8.40
N TYR A 257 -9.57 4.42 9.35
CA TYR A 257 -9.25 3.01 9.08
C TYR A 257 -10.44 2.18 8.63
N PHE A 258 -11.63 2.40 9.21
CA PHE A 258 -12.78 1.49 9.09
C PHE A 258 -14.04 2.14 8.54
N GLY A 259 -14.06 3.46 8.35
CA GLY A 259 -15.27 4.21 8.02
C GLY A 259 -16.39 3.98 9.05
N LYS A 260 -17.63 3.96 8.57
CA LYS A 260 -18.83 3.74 9.42
C LYS A 260 -18.84 2.39 10.16
N LYS A 261 -17.99 1.44 9.76
CA LYS A 261 -17.89 0.11 10.40
C LYS A 261 -17.20 0.15 11.77
N PHE A 262 -16.53 1.26 12.11
CA PHE A 262 -15.94 1.44 13.43
C PHE A 262 -16.94 1.17 14.56
N ASN A 263 -18.20 1.62 14.41
CA ASN A 263 -19.26 1.37 15.40
C ASN A 263 -19.56 -0.12 15.58
N ARG A 264 -19.55 -0.92 14.50
CA ARG A 264 -19.76 -2.36 14.59
C ARG A 264 -18.56 -3.02 15.29
N LEU A 265 -17.33 -2.61 14.98
CA LEU A 265 -16.13 -3.12 15.66
C LEU A 265 -16.15 -2.83 17.16
N VAL A 266 -16.53 -1.62 17.57
CA VAL A 266 -16.69 -1.24 18.97
C VAL A 266 -17.72 -2.14 19.68
N LYS A 267 -18.87 -2.43 19.03
CA LYS A 267 -19.87 -3.36 19.58
C LYS A 267 -19.31 -4.78 19.77
N VAL A 268 -18.53 -5.28 18.80
CA VAL A 268 -17.88 -6.58 18.93
C VAL A 268 -16.87 -6.56 20.07
N LYS A 269 -15.97 -5.57 20.10
CA LYS A 269 -14.97 -5.37 21.14
C LYS A 269 -15.58 -5.38 22.53
N THR A 270 -16.63 -4.58 22.72
CA THR A 270 -17.38 -4.45 23.98
C THR A 270 -17.85 -5.79 24.52
N LYS A 271 -18.25 -6.71 23.64
CA LYS A 271 -18.81 -7.98 24.09
C LYS A 271 -17.76 -9.07 24.29
N VAL A 272 -16.70 -9.09 23.48
CA VAL A 272 -15.68 -10.14 23.54
C VAL A 272 -14.53 -9.81 24.48
N ASP A 273 -14.32 -8.52 24.77
CA ASP A 273 -13.30 -8.03 25.70
C ASP A 273 -13.78 -6.74 26.40
N PRO A 274 -14.79 -6.85 27.29
CA PRO A 274 -15.37 -5.71 28.01
C PRO A 274 -14.37 -5.01 28.94
N ASP A 275 -13.44 -5.75 29.54
CA ASP A 275 -12.41 -5.22 30.44
C ASP A 275 -11.22 -4.59 29.68
N ASN A 276 -11.27 -4.62 28.35
CA ASN A 276 -10.26 -4.07 27.45
C ASN A 276 -8.85 -4.62 27.73
N PHE A 277 -8.74 -5.93 27.96
CA PHE A 277 -7.47 -6.60 28.19
C PHE A 277 -6.54 -6.50 26.97
N PHE A 278 -7.09 -6.75 25.76
CA PHE A 278 -6.35 -6.66 24.50
C PHE A 278 -6.33 -5.23 23.99
N ARG A 279 -5.27 -4.47 24.29
CA ARG A 279 -5.17 -3.04 23.95
C ARG A 279 -3.75 -2.59 23.59
N ASN A 280 -3.67 -1.50 22.84
CA ASN A 280 -2.44 -0.79 22.45
C ASN A 280 -2.74 0.69 22.16
N GLU A 281 -1.75 1.44 21.69
CA GLU A 281 -1.85 2.89 21.45
C GLU A 281 -2.97 3.29 20.45
N GLN A 282 -3.45 2.37 19.61
CA GLN A 282 -4.55 2.59 18.65
C GLN A 282 -5.53 1.40 18.65
N SER A 283 -5.82 0.83 19.82
CA SER A 283 -6.80 -0.25 19.93
C SER A 283 -8.22 0.28 20.06
N ILE A 284 -9.16 -0.44 19.46
CA ILE A 284 -10.60 -0.13 19.51
C ILE A 284 -11.07 -0.23 20.97
N PRO A 285 -11.63 0.84 21.56
CA PRO A 285 -12.12 0.79 22.93
C PRO A 285 -13.48 0.09 23.02
N PRO A 286 -13.79 -0.61 24.12
CA PRO A 286 -15.17 -1.00 24.42
C PRO A 286 -16.02 0.23 24.75
N LEU A 287 -17.34 0.07 24.69
CA LEU A 287 -18.26 1.10 25.18
C LEU A 287 -18.20 1.18 26.72
N PRO A 288 -18.35 2.37 27.32
CA PRO A 288 -18.43 2.50 28.77
C PRO A 288 -19.63 1.74 29.33
N LEU A 289 -19.47 1.14 30.51
CA LEU A 289 -20.51 0.35 31.21
C LEU A 289 -21.84 1.10 31.41
N ARG A 290 -21.83 2.45 31.39
CA ARG A 290 -23.04 3.29 31.52
C ARG A 290 -23.88 3.42 30.23
N HIS A 291 -23.43 2.84 29.11
CA HIS A 291 -24.11 2.87 27.81
C HIS A 291 -24.51 1.47 27.30
N HIS A 292 -24.57 0.46 28.17
CA HIS A 292 -25.07 -0.88 27.86
C HIS A 292 -26.58 -1.00 28.01
#